data_AF-A0AAW0RFC7-F1
#
_entry.id   AF-A0AAW0RFC7-F1
#
_cell.length_a   1.000
_cell.length_b   1.000
_cell.length_c   1.000
_cell.angle_alpha   90.00
_cell.angle_beta   90.00
_cell.angle_gamma   90.00
#
_symmetry.space_group_name_H-M   'P 1'
#
loop_
_entity.id
_entity.type
_entity.pdbx_description
1 polymer ?
#
loop_
_entity_poly.entity_id
_entity_poly.type
_entity_poly.pdbx_seq_one_letter_code
_entity_poly.pdbx_strand_id
1 'polypeptide(L)'
;MTQNKSIPNSVLDLGTGTSIWAIYVAEEILPKAHVTAVDLNRVQPARIPPNMTTVQLNIEDDSWAPLPTDYDLVHMRLLLGSIHDTLWEAVYKNAFKHTACQSGVIHQVEIDWVPQWENTAAPLNSALLQWSQLFLKGMDGFQRSARVSSSKVRHMMEAAGYIDFDETIIRCCVSPWCDDAHEKLVAKWFNIGLTEAVEAMSLAPLVEKLGMDVSEVKDLCERLRNEICTLRYHAHINM
;
A
#
# COMPACT_ATOMS: atom_id res chain seq x y z
N MET A 1 4.20 -24.87 -18.74
CA MET A 1 5.59 -25.10 -18.31
C MET A 1 5.77 -24.36 -16.99
N THR A 2 5.90 -25.08 -15.88
CA THR A 2 6.10 -24.50 -14.55
C THR A 2 7.47 -23.82 -14.52
N GLN A 3 7.51 -22.49 -14.63
CA GLN A 3 8.74 -21.73 -14.39
C GLN A 3 9.16 -22.01 -12.95
N ASN A 4 10.35 -22.58 -12.80
CA ASN A 4 11.01 -22.74 -11.52
C ASN A 4 11.40 -21.33 -11.06
N LYS A 5 10.50 -20.62 -10.34
CA LYS A 5 10.80 -19.29 -9.79
C LYS A 5 11.95 -19.46 -8.81
N SER A 6 13.13 -18.96 -9.17
CA SER A 6 14.30 -18.96 -8.28
C SER A 6 13.98 -18.15 -7.02
N ILE A 7 14.39 -18.65 -5.87
CA ILE A 7 14.25 -17.95 -4.60
C ILE A 7 15.09 -16.65 -4.68
N PRO A 8 14.51 -15.46 -4.43
CA PRO A 8 15.24 -14.20 -4.45
C PRO A 8 16.39 -14.20 -3.44
N ASN A 9 17.56 -13.72 -3.85
CA ASN A 9 18.73 -13.52 -2.97
C ASN A 9 18.96 -12.04 -2.63
N SER A 10 18.34 -11.12 -3.36
CA SER A 10 18.41 -9.68 -3.11
C SER A 10 17.04 -9.02 -3.24
N VAL A 11 16.60 -8.30 -2.20
CA VAL A 11 15.28 -7.65 -2.13
C VAL A 11 15.45 -6.15 -1.87
N LEU A 12 14.71 -5.33 -2.61
CA LEU A 12 14.57 -3.89 -2.39
C LEU A 12 13.12 -3.58 -1.97
N ASP A 13 12.92 -3.13 -0.73
CA ASP A 13 11.62 -2.70 -0.20
C ASP A 13 11.52 -1.17 -0.22
N LEU A 14 10.75 -0.63 -1.17
CA LEU A 14 10.53 0.79 -1.38
C LEU A 14 9.36 1.30 -0.53
N GLY A 15 9.59 2.34 0.27
CA GLY A 15 8.58 2.85 1.21
C GLY A 15 8.36 1.91 2.39
N THR A 16 9.45 1.39 2.96
CA THR A 16 9.41 0.34 3.99
C THR A 16 8.69 0.78 5.27
N GLY A 17 8.57 2.10 5.52
CA GLY A 17 8.02 2.65 6.74
C GLY A 17 8.76 2.14 7.97
N THR A 18 8.03 1.52 8.89
CA THR A 18 8.56 0.90 10.12
C THR A 18 9.35 -0.40 9.87
N SER A 19 9.42 -0.85 8.62
CA SER A 19 10.10 -2.07 8.19
C SER A 19 9.52 -3.39 8.70
N ILE A 20 8.28 -3.42 9.20
CA ILE A 20 7.63 -4.66 9.65
C ILE A 20 7.66 -5.74 8.57
N TRP A 21 7.39 -5.36 7.31
CA TRP A 21 7.44 -6.30 6.18
C TRP A 21 8.86 -6.76 5.87
N ALA A 22 9.80 -5.82 5.71
CA ALA A 22 11.20 -6.14 5.41
C ALA A 22 11.86 -7.02 6.49
N ILE A 23 11.58 -6.77 7.76
CA ILE A 23 12.06 -7.58 8.89
C ILE A 23 11.50 -9.00 8.80
N TYR A 24 10.19 -9.14 8.61
CA TYR A 24 9.56 -10.46 8.47
C TYR A 24 10.12 -11.24 7.27
N VAL A 25 10.33 -10.58 6.14
CA VAL A 25 10.93 -11.21 4.95
C VAL A 25 12.38 -11.64 5.22
N ALA A 26 13.17 -10.79 5.86
CA ALA A 26 14.57 -11.07 6.16
C ALA A 26 14.73 -12.22 7.17
N GLU A 27 13.83 -12.35 8.16
CA GLU A 27 13.94 -13.37 9.22
C GLU A 27 13.27 -14.70 8.84
N GLU A 28 12.04 -14.65 8.32
CA GLU A 28 11.17 -15.84 8.21
C GLU A 28 11.06 -16.40 6.79
N ILE A 29 11.13 -15.55 5.77
CA ILE A 29 10.86 -15.97 4.38
C ILE A 29 12.15 -16.20 3.60
N LEU A 30 13.10 -15.28 3.71
CA LEU A 30 14.35 -15.27 2.94
C LEU A 30 15.59 -15.04 3.85
N PRO A 31 15.86 -15.93 4.82
CA PRO A 31 16.97 -15.78 5.77
C PRO A 31 18.37 -15.78 5.14
N LYS A 32 18.47 -16.15 3.85
CA LYS A 32 19.73 -16.14 3.08
C LYS A 32 19.82 -14.97 2.11
N ALA A 33 18.73 -14.23 1.89
CA ALA A 33 18.73 -13.05 1.03
C ALA A 33 19.18 -11.82 1.80
N HIS A 34 19.67 -10.82 1.08
CA HIS A 34 19.85 -9.47 1.62
C HIS A 34 18.61 -8.62 1.33
N VAL A 35 18.12 -7.90 2.34
CA VAL A 35 16.97 -6.98 2.21
C VAL A 35 17.43 -5.54 2.40
N THR A 36 17.34 -4.73 1.36
CA THR A 36 17.52 -3.28 1.43
C THR A 36 16.16 -2.62 1.62
N ALA A 37 15.97 -1.93 2.74
CA ALA A 37 14.72 -1.30 3.11
C ALA A 37 14.85 0.22 3.06
N VAL A 38 14.02 0.86 2.24
CA VAL A 38 14.17 2.27 1.88
C VAL A 38 12.97 3.09 2.32
N ASP A 39 13.20 4.21 3.00
CA ASP A 39 12.16 5.18 3.31
C ASP A 39 12.73 6.61 3.35
N LEU A 40 11.88 7.61 3.14
CA LEU A 40 12.24 9.02 3.32
C LEU A 40 12.57 9.31 4.79
N ASN A 41 11.87 8.65 5.71
CA ASN A 41 11.99 8.84 7.14
C ASN A 41 12.73 7.68 7.82
N ARG A 42 13.60 8.02 8.78
CA ARG A 42 14.24 7.03 9.66
C ARG A 42 13.34 6.68 10.83
N VAL A 43 12.36 5.80 10.61
CA VAL A 43 11.41 5.31 11.63
C VAL A 43 11.57 3.82 11.95
N GLN A 44 12.67 3.22 11.48
CA GLN A 44 12.97 1.80 11.66
C GLN A 44 13.46 1.52 13.10
N PRO A 45 13.23 0.30 13.63
CA PRO A 45 13.67 -0.05 14.97
C PRO A 45 15.19 -0.05 15.10
N ALA A 46 15.69 0.18 16.33
CA ALA A 46 17.13 0.18 16.61
C ALA A 46 17.81 -1.18 16.34
N ARG A 47 17.04 -2.27 16.39
CA ARG A 47 17.51 -3.62 16.09
C ARG A 47 16.83 -4.12 14.82
N ILE A 48 17.63 -4.33 13.78
CA ILE A 48 17.21 -4.93 12.51
C ILE A 48 17.94 -6.28 12.31
N PRO A 49 17.42 -7.17 11.46
CA PRO A 49 18.07 -8.42 11.10
C PRO A 49 19.48 -8.20 10.50
N PRO A 50 20.43 -9.12 10.71
CA PRO A 50 21.81 -8.97 10.22
C PRO A 50 21.92 -9.00 8.69
N ASN A 51 20.93 -9.57 8.01
CA ASN A 51 20.84 -9.63 6.55
C ASN A 51 19.99 -8.48 5.96
N MET A 52 19.78 -7.40 6.71
CA MET A 52 18.98 -6.25 6.28
C MET A 52 19.78 -4.94 6.41
N THR A 53 19.61 -4.04 5.44
CA THR A 53 20.14 -2.67 5.46
C THR A 53 19.01 -1.67 5.37
N THR A 54 19.02 -0.62 6.20
CA THR A 54 18.08 0.50 6.09
C THR A 54 18.74 1.69 5.43
N VAL A 55 18.06 2.29 4.45
CA VAL A 55 18.57 3.44 3.70
C VAL A 55 17.53 4.56 3.75
N GLN A 56 17.98 5.74 4.17
CA GLN A 56 17.16 6.94 4.06
C GLN A 56 17.31 7.52 2.66
N LEU A 57 16.23 7.50 1.88
CA LEU A 57 16.23 7.99 0.50
C LEU A 57 14.82 8.47 0.13
N ASN A 58 14.75 9.60 -0.57
CA ASN A 58 13.53 10.01 -1.23
C ASN A 58 13.39 9.26 -2.55
N ILE A 59 12.39 8.38 -2.65
CA ILE A 59 12.16 7.61 -3.88
C ILE A 59 11.70 8.48 -5.06
N GLU A 60 11.26 9.72 -4.79
CA GLU A 60 10.92 10.72 -5.81
C GLU A 60 12.14 11.38 -6.45
N ASP A 61 13.35 11.19 -5.91
CA ASP A 61 14.57 11.78 -6.46
C ASP A 61 14.92 11.15 -7.83
N ASP A 62 15.50 11.96 -8.72
CA ASP A 62 15.88 11.56 -10.09
C ASP A 62 16.82 10.35 -10.13
N SER A 63 17.60 10.15 -9.06
CA SER A 63 18.61 9.11 -8.96
C SER A 63 18.59 8.42 -7.61
N TRP A 64 18.63 7.09 -7.63
CA TRP A 64 18.79 6.26 -6.43
C TRP A 64 20.22 5.76 -6.27
N ALA A 65 21.22 6.59 -6.63
CA ALA A 65 22.65 6.25 -6.61
C ALA A 65 23.20 5.59 -5.32
N PRO A 66 22.67 5.85 -4.11
CA PRO A 66 23.10 5.13 -2.90
C PRO A 66 22.71 3.64 -2.88
N LEU A 67 21.79 3.21 -3.74
CA LEU A 67 21.30 1.84 -3.79
C LEU A 67 22.15 0.98 -4.76
N PRO A 68 22.47 -0.27 -4.39
CA PRO A 68 22.95 -1.28 -5.32
C PRO A 68 21.98 -1.54 -6.47
N THR A 69 22.44 -2.14 -7.57
CA THR A 69 21.57 -2.65 -8.64
C THR A 69 21.35 -4.17 -8.52
N ASP A 70 20.62 -4.76 -9.47
CA ASP A 70 20.44 -6.20 -9.62
C ASP A 70 19.66 -6.87 -8.47
N TYR A 71 18.58 -6.24 -8.02
CA TYR A 71 17.63 -6.87 -7.09
C TYR A 71 16.76 -7.91 -7.81
N ASP A 72 16.63 -9.09 -7.18
CA ASP A 72 15.74 -10.16 -7.66
C ASP A 72 14.27 -9.83 -7.41
N LEU A 73 13.99 -9.05 -6.36
CA LEU A 73 12.65 -8.58 -6.02
C LEU A 73 12.69 -7.10 -5.64
N VAL A 74 11.96 -6.27 -6.38
CA VAL A 74 11.59 -4.92 -5.95
C VAL A 74 10.16 -4.97 -5.42
N HIS A 75 9.96 -4.53 -4.19
CA HIS A 75 8.67 -4.53 -3.52
C HIS A 75 8.26 -3.09 -3.20
N MET A 76 6.98 -2.79 -3.39
CA MET A 76 6.34 -1.56 -2.94
C MET A 76 4.94 -1.87 -2.44
N ARG A 77 4.54 -1.20 -1.36
CA ARG A 77 3.21 -1.42 -0.78
C ARG A 77 2.68 -0.14 -0.15
N LEU A 78 1.42 0.21 -0.47
CA LEU A 78 0.74 1.40 0.03
C LEU A 78 1.48 2.70 -0.27
N LEU A 79 2.01 2.84 -1.50
CA LEU A 79 2.68 4.06 -1.95
C LEU A 79 1.76 5.02 -2.71
N LEU A 80 0.58 4.56 -3.16
CA LEU A 80 -0.45 5.48 -3.66
C LEU A 80 -0.85 6.48 -2.58
N GLY A 81 -0.97 7.75 -2.97
CA GLY A 81 -1.12 8.87 -2.05
C GLY A 81 0.19 9.42 -1.45
N SER A 82 1.29 8.66 -1.53
CA SER A 82 2.60 9.09 -1.01
C SER A 82 3.49 9.71 -2.06
N ILE A 83 3.27 9.42 -3.36
CA ILE A 83 4.09 9.90 -4.48
C ILE A 83 3.28 10.91 -5.34
N HIS A 84 3.94 11.97 -5.80
CA HIS A 84 3.34 12.97 -6.68
C HIS A 84 2.97 12.35 -8.03
N ASP A 85 1.78 12.68 -8.54
CA ASP A 85 1.18 12.02 -9.70
C ASP A 85 2.08 12.06 -10.94
N THR A 86 2.87 13.12 -11.10
CA THR A 86 3.78 13.31 -12.24
C THR A 86 5.09 12.54 -12.14
N LEU A 87 5.40 11.93 -10.98
CA LEU A 87 6.69 11.29 -10.70
C LEU A 87 6.65 9.77 -10.79
N TRP A 88 5.45 9.17 -10.86
CA TRP A 88 5.29 7.71 -10.92
C TRP A 88 6.07 7.05 -12.07
N GLU A 89 6.05 7.63 -13.27
CA GLU A 89 6.83 7.08 -14.39
C GLU A 89 8.34 7.07 -14.10
N ALA A 90 8.86 8.12 -13.45
CA ALA A 90 10.27 8.19 -13.08
C ALA A 90 10.60 7.15 -11.99
N VAL A 91 9.71 6.97 -11.01
CA VAL A 91 9.83 5.94 -9.97
C VAL A 91 9.89 4.54 -10.57
N TYR A 92 8.99 4.18 -11.50
CA TYR A 92 9.04 2.87 -12.15
C TYR A 92 10.29 2.70 -13.01
N LYS A 93 10.74 3.73 -13.73
CA LYS A 93 12.00 3.71 -14.49
C LYS A 93 13.19 3.46 -13.58
N ASN A 94 13.24 4.11 -12.42
CA ASN A 94 14.31 3.89 -11.45
C ASN A 94 14.23 2.50 -10.81
N ALA A 95 13.04 2.01 -10.45
CA ALA A 95 12.83 0.64 -9.99
C ALA A 95 13.34 -0.38 -11.02
N PHE A 96 13.01 -0.19 -12.31
CA PHE A 96 13.45 -1.08 -13.38
C PHE A 96 14.98 -1.11 -13.52
N LYS A 97 15.66 0.05 -13.45
CA LYS A 97 17.14 0.11 -13.47
C LYS A 97 17.82 -0.67 -12.33
N HIS A 98 17.13 -0.81 -11.20
CA HIS A 98 17.64 -1.53 -10.04
C HIS A 98 17.21 -3.01 -10.03
N THR A 99 16.33 -3.41 -10.93
CA THR A 99 15.82 -4.78 -11.04
C THR A 99 16.75 -5.63 -11.90
N ALA A 100 17.03 -6.87 -11.48
CA ALA A 100 17.88 -7.80 -12.21
C ALA A 100 17.32 -8.12 -13.61
N CYS A 101 18.15 -7.97 -14.65
CA CYS A 101 17.70 -7.95 -16.06
C CYS A 101 17.08 -9.25 -16.60
N GLN A 102 17.24 -10.41 -15.95
CA GLN A 102 16.79 -11.71 -16.50
C GLN A 102 15.67 -12.37 -15.71
N SER A 103 15.56 -12.09 -14.41
CA SER A 103 14.63 -12.79 -13.52
C SER A 103 14.04 -11.88 -12.44
N GLY A 104 14.44 -10.61 -12.39
CA GLY A 104 13.97 -9.68 -11.39
C GLY A 104 12.50 -9.33 -11.60
N VAL A 105 11.76 -9.19 -10.51
CA VAL A 105 10.34 -8.86 -10.54
C VAL A 105 10.04 -7.65 -9.67
N ILE A 106 9.00 -6.90 -10.05
CA ILE A 106 8.41 -5.85 -9.23
C ILE A 106 7.07 -6.33 -8.69
N HIS A 107 6.88 -6.22 -7.38
CA HIS A 107 5.60 -6.43 -6.72
C HIS A 107 5.08 -5.11 -6.18
N GLN A 108 3.87 -4.73 -6.59
CA GLN A 108 3.16 -3.58 -6.06
C GLN A 108 1.84 -4.02 -5.45
N VAL A 109 1.58 -3.60 -4.22
CA VAL A 109 0.35 -3.90 -3.48
C VAL A 109 -0.27 -2.60 -2.99
N GLU A 110 -1.53 -2.35 -3.33
CA GLU A 110 -2.23 -1.11 -3.00
C GLU A 110 -3.62 -1.43 -2.45
N ILE A 111 -4.22 -0.51 -1.70
CA ILE A 111 -5.61 -0.65 -1.28
C ILE A 111 -6.48 0.23 -2.17
N ASP A 112 -7.48 -0.36 -2.81
CA ASP A 112 -8.58 0.38 -3.39
C ASP A 112 -9.54 0.80 -2.28
N TRP A 113 -9.42 2.06 -1.86
CA TRP A 113 -10.23 2.64 -0.78
C TRP A 113 -11.72 2.77 -1.13
N VAL A 114 -12.18 2.39 -2.33
CA VAL A 114 -13.59 2.38 -2.69
C VAL A 114 -14.27 1.14 -2.06
N PRO A 115 -15.15 1.33 -1.07
CA PRO A 115 -15.84 0.21 -0.42
C PRO A 115 -16.87 -0.43 -1.33
N GLN A 116 -17.06 -1.74 -1.13
CA GLN A 116 -18.08 -2.56 -1.75
C GLN A 116 -18.85 -3.31 -0.67
N TRP A 117 -20.09 -3.71 -0.98
CA TRP A 117 -21.00 -4.41 -0.07
C TRP A 117 -21.38 -5.74 -0.68
N GLU A 118 -21.10 -6.83 0.03
CA GLU A 118 -21.42 -8.16 -0.45
C GLU A 118 -22.80 -8.60 0.02
N ASN A 119 -23.63 -9.10 -0.90
CA ASN A 119 -24.95 -9.66 -0.63
C ASN A 119 -25.91 -8.71 0.15
N THR A 120 -25.57 -7.44 0.23
CA THR A 120 -26.30 -6.39 0.95
C THR A 120 -26.22 -5.08 0.18
N ALA A 121 -27.23 -4.23 0.33
CA ALA A 121 -27.13 -2.85 -0.17
C ALA A 121 -26.22 -2.04 0.76
N ALA A 122 -25.52 -1.05 0.20
CA ALA A 122 -24.82 -0.05 0.99
C ALA A 122 -25.79 0.62 1.98
N PRO A 123 -25.36 0.93 3.21
CA PRO A 123 -26.15 1.70 4.16
C PRO A 123 -26.65 3.00 3.54
N LEU A 124 -27.93 3.32 3.75
CA LEU A 124 -28.47 4.65 3.44
C LEU A 124 -27.73 5.66 4.31
N ASN A 125 -26.81 6.42 3.73
CA ASN A 125 -25.83 7.30 4.39
C ASN A 125 -24.60 6.58 4.99
N SER A 126 -23.98 5.67 4.24
CA SER A 126 -22.70 5.06 4.63
C SER A 126 -21.61 6.11 4.90
N ALA A 127 -21.13 6.14 6.14
CA ALA A 127 -19.99 6.95 6.56
C ALA A 127 -18.69 6.46 5.91
N LEU A 128 -18.57 5.14 5.68
CA LEU A 128 -17.43 4.55 4.98
C LEU A 128 -17.35 5.03 3.52
N LEU A 129 -18.48 5.02 2.81
CA LEU A 129 -18.55 5.54 1.44
C LEU A 129 -18.27 7.04 1.38
N GLN A 130 -18.89 7.81 2.27
CA GLN A 130 -18.70 9.25 2.36
C GLN A 130 -17.23 9.60 2.61
N TRP A 131 -16.61 8.94 3.58
CA TRP A 131 -15.19 9.10 3.89
C TRP A 131 -14.31 8.75 2.71
N SER A 132 -14.51 7.60 2.07
CA SER A 132 -13.74 7.17 0.90
C SER A 132 -13.73 8.22 -0.21
N GLN A 133 -14.92 8.75 -0.55
CA GLN A 133 -15.07 9.77 -1.59
C GLN A 133 -14.34 11.07 -1.24
N LEU A 134 -14.45 11.52 0.02
CA LEU A 134 -13.80 12.74 0.51
C LEU A 134 -12.29 12.56 0.59
N PHE A 135 -11.82 11.45 1.15
CA PHE A 135 -10.41 11.13 1.25
C PHE A 135 -9.75 11.11 -0.13
N LEU A 136 -10.28 10.33 -1.06
CA LEU A 136 -9.74 10.25 -2.42
C LEU A 136 -9.74 11.62 -3.13
N LYS A 137 -10.81 12.40 -2.99
CA LYS A 137 -10.89 13.76 -3.56
C LYS A 137 -9.87 14.71 -2.92
N GLY A 138 -9.66 14.63 -1.61
CA GLY A 138 -8.68 15.43 -0.89
C GLY A 138 -7.25 15.11 -1.34
N MET A 139 -6.95 13.82 -1.51
CA MET A 139 -5.66 13.33 -2.02
C MET A 139 -5.39 13.79 -3.46
N ASP A 140 -6.41 13.76 -4.34
CA ASP A 140 -6.30 14.33 -5.69
C ASP A 140 -5.95 15.83 -5.64
N GLY A 141 -6.45 16.58 -4.64
CA GLY A 141 -6.11 17.99 -4.42
C GLY A 141 -4.66 18.25 -3.98
N PHE A 142 -3.95 17.23 -3.50
CA PHE A 142 -2.50 17.25 -3.25
C PHE A 142 -1.68 16.84 -4.47
N GLN A 143 -2.31 16.45 -5.59
CA GLN A 143 -1.63 15.85 -6.74
C GLN A 143 -0.85 14.58 -6.35
N ARG A 144 -1.40 13.86 -5.37
CA ARG A 144 -0.89 12.58 -4.85
C ARG A 144 -2.09 11.65 -4.74
N SER A 145 -2.57 11.14 -5.86
CA SER A 145 -3.81 10.35 -5.88
C SER A 145 -3.62 9.02 -5.13
N ALA A 146 -4.59 8.68 -4.28
CA ALA A 146 -4.69 7.39 -3.61
C ALA A 146 -5.62 6.41 -4.35
N ARG A 147 -5.96 6.70 -5.61
CA ARG A 147 -6.86 5.89 -6.43
C ARG A 147 -6.09 4.79 -7.15
N VAL A 148 -6.59 3.56 -7.08
CA VAL A 148 -6.05 2.44 -7.84
C VAL A 148 -6.55 2.49 -9.28
N SER A 149 -5.63 2.33 -10.24
CA SER A 149 -5.96 2.14 -11.65
C SER A 149 -4.97 1.15 -12.25
N SER A 150 -5.37 -0.13 -12.31
CA SER A 150 -4.49 -1.21 -12.77
C SER A 150 -3.97 -0.98 -14.18
N SER A 151 -4.81 -0.45 -15.08
CA SER A 151 -4.40 -0.12 -16.45
C SER A 151 -3.34 0.97 -16.49
N LYS A 152 -3.46 2.02 -15.67
CA LYS A 152 -2.46 3.10 -15.58
C LYS A 152 -1.14 2.60 -15.00
N VAL A 153 -1.20 1.83 -13.91
CA VAL A 153 -0.01 1.22 -13.27
C VAL A 153 0.71 0.33 -14.26
N ARG A 154 -0.02 -0.59 -14.90
CA ARG A 154 0.52 -1.48 -15.94
C ARG A 154 1.18 -0.70 -17.07
N HIS A 155 0.52 0.33 -17.61
CA HIS A 155 1.07 1.12 -18.70
C HIS A 155 2.40 1.80 -18.30
N MET A 156 2.49 2.36 -17.09
CA MET A 156 3.72 2.99 -16.61
C MET A 156 4.84 1.98 -16.36
N MET A 157 4.52 0.78 -15.86
CA MET A 157 5.49 -0.31 -15.70
C MET A 157 5.97 -0.85 -17.05
N GLU A 158 5.08 -1.03 -18.02
CA GLU A 158 5.42 -1.40 -19.41
C GLU A 158 6.36 -0.36 -20.03
N ALA A 159 6.06 0.94 -19.85
CA ALA A 159 6.90 2.03 -20.34
C ALA A 159 8.28 2.09 -19.65
N ALA A 160 8.42 1.55 -18.44
CA ALA A 160 9.71 1.42 -17.75
C ALA A 160 10.54 0.23 -18.26
N GLY A 161 9.88 -0.79 -18.83
CA GLY A 161 10.53 -1.98 -19.41
C GLY A 161 10.06 -3.31 -18.80
N TYR A 162 9.16 -3.30 -17.82
CA TYR A 162 8.60 -4.53 -17.27
C TYR A 162 7.68 -5.21 -18.28
N ILE A 163 7.66 -6.53 -18.22
CA ILE A 163 6.83 -7.41 -19.06
C ILE A 163 6.18 -8.47 -18.17
N ASP A 164 5.26 -9.26 -18.73
CA ASP A 164 4.63 -10.41 -18.06
C ASP A 164 3.93 -10.07 -16.73
N PHE A 165 2.76 -9.44 -16.83
CA PHE A 165 1.99 -8.97 -15.68
C PHE A 165 1.02 -10.05 -15.15
N ASP A 166 1.02 -10.21 -13.83
CA ASP A 166 0.01 -10.94 -13.09
C ASP A 166 -0.66 -9.99 -12.09
N GLU A 167 -1.99 -10.00 -12.05
CA GLU A 167 -2.80 -9.14 -11.18
C GLU A 167 -3.79 -10.01 -10.43
N THR A 168 -3.81 -9.85 -9.11
CA THR A 168 -4.76 -10.53 -8.23
C THR A 168 -5.45 -9.51 -7.37
N ILE A 169 -6.78 -9.60 -7.30
CA ILE A 169 -7.58 -8.80 -6.38
C ILE A 169 -7.87 -9.64 -5.14
N ILE A 170 -7.45 -9.12 -3.98
CA ILE A 170 -7.68 -9.70 -2.67
C ILE A 170 -8.78 -8.90 -1.98
N ARG A 171 -9.84 -9.60 -1.59
CA ARG A 171 -10.92 -8.99 -0.82
C ARG A 171 -10.52 -8.82 0.63
N CYS A 172 -10.53 -7.59 1.14
CA CYS A 172 -10.28 -7.28 2.54
C CYS A 172 -11.60 -6.92 3.25
N CYS A 173 -12.20 -7.89 3.95
CA CYS A 173 -13.42 -7.65 4.75
C CYS A 173 -13.10 -6.56 5.81
N VAL A 174 -13.89 -5.47 5.87
CA VAL A 174 -13.65 -4.39 6.86
C VAL A 174 -14.12 -4.76 8.26
N SER A 175 -14.88 -5.84 8.39
CA SER A 175 -15.29 -6.44 9.65
C SER A 175 -15.35 -7.97 9.52
N PRO A 176 -15.26 -8.75 10.62
CA PRO A 176 -15.11 -10.20 10.57
C PRO A 176 -16.44 -10.93 10.37
N TRP A 177 -17.16 -10.60 9.31
CA TRP A 177 -18.45 -11.21 8.93
C TRP A 177 -18.30 -12.46 8.06
N CYS A 178 -17.18 -12.56 7.34
CA CYS A 178 -16.78 -13.69 6.49
C CYS A 178 -16.71 -14.99 7.34
N ASP A 179 -17.11 -16.17 6.85
CA ASP A 179 -17.20 -17.40 7.68
C ASP A 179 -15.86 -18.07 7.99
N ASP A 180 -14.91 -17.97 7.05
CA ASP A 180 -13.59 -18.58 7.12
C ASP A 180 -12.76 -18.02 8.30
N ALA A 181 -12.07 -18.91 9.01
CA ALA A 181 -11.33 -18.53 10.22
C ALA A 181 -10.13 -17.62 9.93
N HIS A 182 -9.48 -17.80 8.79
CA HIS A 182 -8.35 -16.97 8.36
C HIS A 182 -8.84 -15.61 7.88
N GLU A 183 -9.88 -15.55 7.03
CA GLU A 183 -10.50 -14.29 6.61
C GLU A 183 -11.01 -13.47 7.80
N LYS A 184 -11.64 -14.11 8.81
CA LYS A 184 -12.04 -13.45 10.07
C LYS A 184 -10.85 -12.83 10.79
N LEU A 185 -9.71 -13.52 10.84
CA LEU A 185 -8.52 -13.01 11.52
C LEU A 185 -7.92 -11.81 10.77
N VAL A 186 -7.80 -11.91 9.45
CA VAL A 186 -7.32 -10.81 8.59
C VAL A 186 -8.24 -9.59 8.73
N ALA A 187 -9.55 -9.80 8.67
CA ALA A 187 -10.54 -8.73 8.83
C ALA A 187 -10.44 -8.03 10.19
N LYS A 188 -10.18 -8.75 11.28
CA LYS A 188 -9.95 -8.15 12.60
C LYS A 188 -8.72 -7.24 12.61
N TRP A 189 -7.59 -7.71 12.07
CA TRP A 189 -6.38 -6.91 12.01
C TRP A 189 -6.55 -5.68 11.12
N PHE A 190 -7.20 -5.85 9.96
CA PHE A 190 -7.50 -4.76 9.06
C PHE A 190 -8.43 -3.72 9.70
N ASN A 191 -9.49 -4.17 10.38
CA ASN A 191 -10.43 -3.30 11.10
C ASN A 191 -9.75 -2.46 12.19
N ILE A 192 -8.88 -3.08 12.99
CA ILE A 192 -8.11 -2.38 14.03
C ILE A 192 -7.21 -1.32 13.36
N GLY A 193 -6.46 -1.71 12.33
CA GLY A 193 -5.58 -0.79 11.60
C GLY A 193 -6.33 0.41 11.02
N LEU A 194 -7.47 0.17 10.37
CA LEU A 194 -8.29 1.24 9.80
C LEU A 194 -8.90 2.14 10.88
N THR A 195 -9.39 1.56 11.99
CA THR A 195 -9.98 2.31 13.11
C THR A 195 -8.99 3.30 13.72
N GLU A 196 -7.74 2.88 13.89
CA GLU A 196 -6.66 3.71 14.43
C GLU A 196 -6.16 4.74 13.39
N ALA A 197 -6.12 4.37 12.10
CA ALA A 197 -5.55 5.22 11.05
C ALA A 197 -6.51 6.29 10.50
N VAL A 198 -7.82 6.04 10.49
CA VAL A 198 -8.79 6.83 9.73
C VAL A 198 -8.73 8.34 10.00
N GLU A 199 -8.55 8.75 11.25
CA GLU A 199 -8.50 10.17 11.62
C GLU A 199 -7.21 10.82 11.08
N ALA A 200 -6.06 10.17 11.27
CA ALA A 200 -4.79 10.65 10.75
C ALA A 200 -4.79 10.75 9.22
N MET A 201 -5.39 9.77 8.54
CA MET A 201 -5.57 9.79 7.08
C MET A 201 -6.49 10.92 6.60
N SER A 202 -7.41 11.39 7.44
CA SER A 202 -8.47 12.32 7.04
C SER A 202 -8.11 13.78 7.26
N LEU A 203 -7.34 14.10 8.30
CA LEU A 203 -7.14 15.48 8.75
C LEU A 203 -6.60 16.39 7.63
N ALA A 204 -5.42 16.12 7.09
CA ALA A 204 -4.85 16.99 6.05
C ALA A 204 -5.69 16.99 4.75
N PRO A 205 -6.10 15.84 4.18
CA PRO A 205 -6.90 15.84 2.94
C PRO A 205 -8.24 16.55 3.05
N LEU A 206 -8.98 16.38 4.16
CA LEU A 206 -10.31 16.98 4.28
C LEU A 206 -10.26 18.43 4.74
N VAL A 207 -9.33 18.79 5.63
CA VAL A 207 -9.22 20.17 6.14
C VAL A 207 -8.51 21.06 5.11
N GLU A 208 -7.31 20.70 4.68
CA GLU A 208 -6.48 21.59 3.86
C GLU A 208 -6.95 21.65 2.40
N LYS A 209 -7.50 20.54 1.87
CA LYS A 209 -7.93 20.48 0.46
C LYS A 209 -9.41 20.61 0.24
N LEU A 210 -10.24 20.19 1.20
CA LEU A 210 -11.69 20.30 1.08
C LEU A 210 -12.30 21.39 1.97
N GLY A 211 -11.52 22.02 2.85
CA GLY A 211 -11.96 23.12 3.70
C GLY A 211 -12.95 22.71 4.78
N MET A 212 -13.00 21.41 5.14
CA MET A 212 -13.86 20.92 6.21
C MET A 212 -13.35 21.36 7.58
N ASP A 213 -14.25 21.59 8.53
CA ASP A 213 -13.85 21.85 9.90
C ASP A 213 -13.32 20.58 10.57
N VAL A 214 -12.31 20.72 11.44
CA VAL A 214 -11.71 19.60 12.17
C VAL A 214 -12.77 18.80 12.96
N SER A 215 -13.78 19.47 13.51
CA SER A 215 -14.88 18.80 14.22
C SER A 215 -15.74 17.94 13.29
N GLU A 216 -16.00 18.39 12.07
CA GLU A 216 -16.78 17.62 11.08
C GLU A 216 -16.01 16.39 10.61
N VAL A 217 -14.69 16.52 10.42
CA VAL A 217 -13.81 15.39 10.08
C VAL A 217 -13.82 14.35 11.20
N LYS A 218 -13.73 14.77 12.46
CA LYS A 218 -13.76 13.86 13.61
C LYS A 218 -15.10 13.15 13.78
N ASP A 219 -16.22 13.88 13.59
CA ASP A 219 -17.56 13.27 13.58
C ASP A 219 -17.69 12.20 12.49
N LEU A 220 -17.24 12.50 11.27
CA LEU A 220 -17.23 11.53 10.17
C LEU A 220 -16.40 10.29 10.51
N CYS A 221 -15.21 10.47 11.09
CA CYS A 221 -14.35 9.38 11.51
C CYS A 221 -15.03 8.52 12.60
N GLU A 222 -15.70 9.13 13.58
CA GLU A 222 -16.44 8.40 14.61
C GLU A 222 -17.59 7.58 14.04
N ARG A 223 -18.39 8.18 13.13
CA ARG A 223 -19.47 7.46 12.43
C ARG A 223 -18.92 6.30 11.59
N LEU A 224 -17.80 6.50 10.91
CA LEU A 224 -17.12 5.44 10.16
C LEU A 224 -16.67 4.30 11.08
N ARG A 225 -15.99 4.60 12.19
CA ARG A 225 -15.55 3.59 13.17
C ARG A 225 -16.73 2.74 13.66
N ASN A 226 -17.86 3.37 13.95
CA ASN A 226 -19.09 2.66 14.34
C ASN A 226 -19.64 1.77 13.21
N GLU A 227 -19.63 2.26 11.96
CA GLU A 227 -20.10 1.50 10.80
C GLU A 227 -19.23 0.27 10.51
N ILE A 228 -17.90 0.42 10.49
CA ILE A 228 -16.99 -0.69 10.20
C ILE A 228 -16.94 -1.71 11.34
N CYS A 229 -17.42 -1.39 12.54
CA CYS A 229 -17.61 -2.36 13.61
C CYS A 229 -18.97 -3.08 13.56
N THR A 230 -19.85 -2.71 12.62
CA THR A 230 -21.17 -3.33 12.47
C THR A 230 -21.13 -4.52 11.51
N LEU A 231 -21.35 -5.73 12.03
CA LEU A 231 -21.23 -6.97 11.26
C LEU A 231 -22.27 -7.13 10.13
N ARG A 232 -23.40 -6.43 10.18
CA ARG A 232 -24.51 -6.62 9.21
C ARG A 232 -24.24 -6.09 7.80
N TYR A 233 -23.24 -5.22 7.64
CA TYR A 233 -23.04 -4.49 6.39
C TYR A 233 -22.15 -5.24 5.40
N HIS A 234 -21.50 -6.34 5.78
CA HIS A 234 -20.72 -7.18 4.86
C HIS A 234 -19.82 -6.38 3.90
N ALA A 235 -19.23 -5.30 4.42
CA ALA A 235 -18.44 -4.40 3.62
C ALA A 235 -17.02 -4.96 3.45
N HIS A 236 -16.44 -4.71 2.29
CA HIS A 236 -15.04 -4.99 2.00
C HIS A 236 -14.45 -3.88 1.14
N ILE A 237 -13.14 -3.81 1.14
CA ILE A 237 -12.36 -3.06 0.15
C ILE A 237 -11.44 -4.03 -0.58
N ASN A 238 -10.97 -3.64 -1.75
CA ASN A 238 -10.09 -4.49 -2.55
C ASN A 238 -8.63 -4.10 -2.31
N MET A 239 -7.73 -5.08 -2.37
CA MET A 239 -6.28 -4.94 -2.35
C MET A 239 -5.69 -5.64 -3.57
#